data_AF-A0A2V6XLE4-F1
#
_entry.id   AF-A0A2V6XLE4-F1
#
_cell.length_a   1.000
_cell.length_b   1.000
_cell.length_c   1.000
_cell.angle_alpha   90.00
_cell.angle_beta   90.00
_cell.angle_gamma   90.00
#
_symmetry.space_group_name_H-M   'P 1'
#
loop_
_entity.id
_entity.type
_entity.pdbx_description
1 polymer ?
#
loop_
_entity_poly.entity_id
_entity_poly.type
_entity_poly.pdbx_seq_one_letter_code
_entity_poly.pdbx_strand_id
1 'polypeptide(L)'
;MLDQRGQLLRAAVGFAGCSMPSYDRALHALRTWLDTWAGIWHVAVGMYRQGYDLQLTQYDERGWRATFYVTGMEHPPTSATGTGWERTPWRAVQSAAWEALRQASRDD
;
A
#
# COMPACT_ATOMS: atom_id res chain seq x y z
N MET A 1 -17.24 0.54 -1.85
CA MET A 1 -17.24 1.57 -0.77
C MET A 1 -16.29 1.19 0.37
N LEU A 2 -15.21 1.95 0.58
CA LEU A 2 -14.31 1.79 1.73
C LEU A 2 -15.01 2.21 3.03
N ASP A 3 -14.85 1.42 4.09
CA ASP A 3 -15.29 1.81 5.43
C ASP A 3 -14.41 2.95 5.99
N GLN A 4 -14.77 3.48 7.17
CA GLN A 4 -13.99 4.55 7.82
C GLN A 4 -12.50 4.18 7.99
N ARG A 5 -12.21 2.91 8.27
CA ARG A 5 -10.83 2.43 8.45
C ARG A 5 -10.09 2.39 7.12
N GLY A 6 -10.76 2.03 6.02
CA GLY A 6 -10.23 2.07 4.67
C GLY A 6 -9.94 3.48 4.19
N GLN A 7 -10.78 4.45 4.55
CA GLN A 7 -10.52 5.86 4.26
C GLN A 7 -9.30 6.39 5.01
N LEU A 8 -9.13 6.04 6.30
CA LEU A 8 -7.94 6.41 7.07
C LEU A 8 -6.67 5.77 6.50
N LEU A 9 -6.74 4.49 6.10
CA LEU A 9 -5.63 3.80 5.44
C LEU A 9 -5.25 4.51 4.13
N ARG A 10 -6.23 4.86 3.30
CA ARG A 10 -6.01 5.60 2.06
C ARG A 10 -5.34 6.95 2.32
N ALA A 11 -5.78 7.69 3.33
CA ALA A 11 -5.18 8.96 3.70
C ALA A 11 -3.72 8.79 4.14
N ALA A 12 -3.45 7.83 5.04
CA ALA A 12 -2.11 7.56 5.56
C ALA A 12 -1.12 7.18 4.44
N VAL A 13 -1.54 6.27 3.54
CA VAL A 13 -0.71 5.86 2.39
C VAL A 13 -0.55 7.01 1.39
N GLY A 14 -1.60 7.80 1.15
CA GLY A 14 -1.54 9.00 0.30
C GLY A 14 -0.51 10.02 0.80
N PHE A 15 -0.53 10.33 2.11
CA PHE A 15 0.44 11.23 2.73
C PHE A 15 1.88 10.69 2.66
N ALA A 16 2.06 9.37 2.78
CA ALA A 16 3.38 8.74 2.66
C ALA A 16 3.99 8.91 1.25
N GLY A 17 3.16 9.06 0.22
CA GLY A 17 3.54 9.30 -1.18
C GLY A 17 3.73 10.77 -1.56
N CYS A 18 3.27 11.73 -0.76
CA CYS A 18 3.41 13.15 -1.07
C CYS A 18 4.89 13.60 -1.07
N SER A 19 5.36 14.16 -2.19
CA SER A 19 6.61 14.93 -2.27
C SER A 19 6.35 16.34 -1.74
N MET A 20 6.26 16.50 -0.42
CA MET A 20 6.25 17.83 0.21
C MET A 20 7.62 18.08 0.85
N PRO A 21 8.27 19.23 0.58
CA PRO A 21 9.39 19.70 1.39
C PRO A 21 8.88 19.93 2.82
N SER A 22 9.14 18.94 3.65
CA SER A 22 9.17 18.95 5.12
C SER A 22 9.07 20.32 5.80
N TYR A 23 7.94 20.56 6.46
CA TYR A 23 7.90 21.32 7.72
C TYR A 23 6.99 20.67 8.77
N ASP A 24 6.03 19.82 8.36
CA ASP A 24 5.20 19.09 9.30
C ASP A 24 5.94 17.85 9.86
N ARG A 25 6.36 17.95 11.13
CA ARG A 25 7.03 16.89 11.88
C ARG A 25 6.17 15.62 11.98
N ALA A 26 4.85 15.75 12.05
CA ALA A 26 3.96 14.61 12.18
C ALA A 26 3.91 13.79 10.88
N LEU A 27 3.86 14.47 9.73
CA LEU A 27 3.92 13.80 8.42
C LEU A 27 5.28 13.13 8.19
N HIS A 28 6.37 13.79 8.60
CA HIS A 28 7.70 13.17 8.56
C HIS A 28 7.76 11.92 9.45
N ALA A 29 7.28 12.01 10.69
CA ALA A 29 7.25 10.87 11.61
C ALA A 29 6.40 9.70 11.08
N LEU A 30 5.23 9.99 10.50
CA LEU A 30 4.39 8.97 9.85
C LEU A 30 5.13 8.28 8.71
N ARG A 31 5.80 9.05 7.84
CA ARG A 31 6.56 8.50 6.72
C ARG A 31 7.73 7.66 7.19
N THR A 32 8.49 8.12 8.19
CA THR A 32 9.57 7.35 8.80
C THR A 32 9.05 6.05 9.42
N TRP A 33 7.89 6.08 10.09
CA TRP A 33 7.29 4.89 10.69
C TRP A 33 6.79 3.88 9.63
N LEU A 34 6.14 4.37 8.57
CA LEU A 34 5.69 3.54 7.44
C LEU A 34 6.86 2.97 6.63
N ASP A 35 8.03 3.62 6.64
CA ASP A 35 9.25 3.17 5.99
C ASP A 35 10.01 2.12 6.84
N THR A 36 9.28 1.18 7.43
CA THR A 36 9.81 0.08 8.24
C THR A 36 9.10 -1.25 7.91
N TRP A 37 9.69 -2.37 8.35
CA TRP A 37 9.02 -3.68 8.26
C TRP A 37 7.71 -3.74 9.04
N ALA A 38 7.64 -3.08 10.20
CA ALA A 38 6.39 -2.97 10.94
C ALA A 38 5.35 -2.17 10.15
N GLY A 39 5.75 -1.09 9.47
CA GLY A 39 4.90 -0.29 8.60
C GLY A 39 4.27 -1.10 7.47
N ILE A 40 5.05 -1.99 6.84
CA ILE A 40 4.55 -2.95 5.84
C ILE A 40 3.41 -3.80 6.42
N TRP A 41 3.60 -4.38 7.60
CA TRP A 41 2.57 -5.21 8.22
C TRP A 41 1.31 -4.41 8.58
N HIS A 42 1.45 -3.16 9.02
CA HIS A 42 0.28 -2.31 9.29
C HIS A 42 -0.53 -2.01 8.03
N VAL A 43 0.14 -1.73 6.90
CA VAL A 43 -0.54 -1.56 5.61
C VAL A 43 -1.19 -2.86 5.16
N ALA A 44 -0.47 -4.00 5.26
CA ALA A 44 -0.99 -5.31 4.88
C ALA A 44 -2.24 -5.70 5.68
N VAL A 45 -2.23 -5.53 7.01
CA VAL A 45 -3.39 -5.79 7.88
C VAL A 45 -4.54 -4.84 7.56
N GLY A 46 -4.24 -3.57 7.27
CA GLY A 46 -5.22 -2.59 6.83
C GLY A 46 -5.92 -3.03 5.54
N MET A 47 -5.14 -3.42 4.54
CA MET A 47 -5.62 -3.90 3.24
C MET A 47 -6.39 -5.21 3.35
N TYR A 48 -5.94 -6.15 4.19
CA TYR A 48 -6.65 -7.40 4.47
C TYR A 48 -8.07 -7.15 5.01
N ARG A 49 -8.23 -6.16 5.89
CA ARG A 49 -9.57 -5.76 6.39
C ARG A 49 -10.45 -5.13 5.31
N GLN A 50 -9.87 -4.63 4.24
CA GLN A 50 -10.58 -4.14 3.06
C GLN A 50 -10.79 -5.23 2.00
N GLY A 51 -10.45 -6.49 2.31
CA GLY A 51 -10.60 -7.62 1.40
C GLY A 51 -9.50 -7.70 0.35
N TYR A 52 -8.24 -7.41 0.73
CA TYR A 52 -7.09 -7.60 -0.14
C TYR A 52 -5.98 -8.47 0.48
N ASP A 53 -5.42 -9.36 -0.32
CA ASP A 53 -4.25 -10.17 0.03
C ASP A 53 -2.98 -9.56 -0.59
N LEU A 54 -1.86 -9.61 0.15
CA LEU A 54 -0.56 -9.09 -0.27
C LEU A 54 0.37 -10.19 -0.78
N GLN A 55 0.89 -10.03 -1.98
CA GLN A 55 2.11 -10.68 -2.44
C GLN A 55 3.26 -9.67 -2.44
N LEU A 56 4.36 -9.98 -1.76
CA LEU A 56 5.57 -9.16 -1.72
C LEU A 56 6.77 -10.01 -2.15
N THR A 57 7.44 -9.61 -3.23
CA THR A 57 8.55 -10.36 -3.83
C THR A 57 9.78 -9.47 -3.95
N GLN A 58 10.92 -9.95 -3.47
CA GLN A 58 12.23 -9.34 -3.71
C GLN A 58 12.83 -9.86 -5.01
N TYR A 59 13.38 -8.96 -5.81
CA TYR A 59 14.17 -9.29 -7.01
C TYR A 59 15.62 -8.83 -6.80
N ASP A 60 16.34 -9.53 -5.93
CA ASP A 60 17.73 -9.23 -5.53
C ASP A 60 17.96 -7.72 -5.30
N GLU A 61 18.99 -7.16 -5.95
CA GLU A 61 19.33 -5.74 -5.90
C GLU A 61 18.47 -4.87 -6.82
N ARG A 62 17.57 -5.45 -7.63
CA ARG A 62 16.76 -4.70 -8.61
C ARG A 62 15.61 -3.97 -7.93
N GLY A 63 15.07 -4.54 -6.85
CA GLY A 63 14.04 -3.92 -6.04
C GLY A 63 12.99 -4.91 -5.56
N TRP A 64 11.83 -4.36 -5.24
CA TRP A 64 10.71 -5.07 -4.65
C TRP A 64 9.47 -4.85 -5.49
N ARG A 65 8.68 -5.91 -5.65
CA ARG A 65 7.34 -5.85 -6.20
C ARG A 65 6.33 -6.18 -5.10
N ALA A 66 5.37 -5.30 -4.89
CA ALA A 66 4.18 -5.59 -4.11
C ALA A 66 2.97 -5.66 -5.05
N THR A 67 2.10 -6.64 -4.83
CA THR A 67 0.82 -6.77 -5.54
C THR A 67 -0.28 -7.03 -4.52
N PHE A 68 -1.38 -6.28 -4.62
CA PHE A 68 -2.61 -6.54 -3.86
C PHE A 68 -3.66 -7.16 -4.77
N TYR A 69 -4.21 -8.28 -4.32
CA TYR A 69 -5.30 -9.02 -4.96
C TYR A 69 -6.55 -8.88 -4.11
N VAL A 70 -7.74 -8.85 -4.72
CA VAL A 70 -8.98 -9.04 -3.95
C VAL A 70 -8.90 -10.41 -3.27
N THR A 71 -9.23 -10.47 -1.98
CA THR A 71 -9.18 -11.70 -1.19
C THR A 71 -10.04 -12.78 -1.82
N GLY A 72 -9.47 -13.97 -2.00
CA GLY A 72 -10.08 -15.10 -2.69
C GLY A 72 -9.07 -16.23 -2.89
N MET A 73 -9.55 -17.41 -3.30
CA MET A 73 -8.68 -18.60 -3.44
C MET A 73 -7.69 -18.50 -4.59
N GLU A 74 -7.94 -17.63 -5.57
CA GLU A 74 -7.09 -17.47 -6.75
C GLU A 74 -6.55 -16.05 -6.79
N HIS A 75 -5.25 -15.90 -7.08
CA HIS A 75 -4.58 -14.62 -7.37
C HIS A 75 -4.28 -14.48 -8.87
N PRO A 76 -5.28 -14.55 -9.78
CA PRO A 76 -5.01 -14.47 -11.21
C PRO A 76 -4.51 -13.06 -11.59
N PRO A 77 -3.68 -12.93 -12.64
CA PRO A 77 -3.12 -11.65 -13.07
C PRO A 77 -4.17 -10.57 -13.36
N THR A 78 -5.37 -10.96 -13.79
CA THR A 78 -6.50 -10.08 -14.10
C THR A 78 -7.25 -9.59 -12.86
N SER A 79 -7.03 -10.20 -11.69
CA SER A 79 -7.62 -9.78 -10.40
C SER A 79 -6.70 -8.87 -9.59
N ALA A 80 -5.45 -8.66 -10.04
CA ALA A 80 -4.53 -7.75 -9.39
C ALA A 80 -5.11 -6.33 -9.42
N THR A 81 -5.39 -5.77 -8.24
CA THR A 81 -6.06 -4.47 -8.13
C THR A 81 -5.07 -3.33 -7.93
N GLY A 82 -3.87 -3.62 -7.42
CA GLY A 82 -2.78 -2.66 -7.34
C GLY A 82 -1.41 -3.32 -7.32
N THR A 83 -0.43 -2.71 -7.97
CA THR A 83 0.95 -3.19 -8.11
C THR A 83 1.93 -2.04 -7.90
N GLY A 84 3.03 -2.30 -7.21
CA GLY A 84 4.07 -1.32 -6.92
C GLY A 84 5.44 -1.92 -7.14
N TRP A 85 6.28 -1.24 -7.91
CA TRP A 85 7.70 -1.58 -8.08
C TRP A 85 8.57 -0.46 -7.52
N GLU A 86 9.37 -0.76 -6.51
CA GLU A 86 10.19 0.25 -5.83
C GLU A 86 11.51 -0.33 -5.36
N ARG A 87 12.47 0.55 -5.07
CA ARG A 87 13.78 0.14 -4.53
C ARG A 87 13.70 -0.47 -3.13
N THR A 88 12.69 -0.08 -2.35
CA THR A 88 12.51 -0.55 -0.97
C THR A 88 11.16 -1.27 -0.82
N PRO A 89 11.06 -2.24 0.09
CA PRO A 89 9.84 -3.04 0.25
C PRO A 89 8.66 -2.20 0.75
N TRP A 90 8.89 -1.25 1.66
CA TRP A 90 7.84 -0.37 2.19
C TRP A 90 7.28 0.57 1.14
N ARG A 91 8.12 1.10 0.24
CA ARG A 91 7.65 1.93 -0.88
C ARG A 91 6.80 1.10 -1.83
N ALA A 92 7.24 -0.11 -2.17
CA ALA A 92 6.49 -0.97 -3.09
C ALA A 92 5.07 -1.24 -2.54
N VAL A 93 4.98 -1.59 -1.26
CA VAL A 93 3.70 -1.86 -0.57
C VAL A 93 2.83 -0.60 -0.50
N GLN A 94 3.39 0.56 -0.14
CA GLN A 94 2.67 1.83 -0.11
C GLN A 94 2.11 2.18 -1.51
N SER A 95 2.94 2.08 -2.55
CA SER A 95 2.53 2.37 -3.94
C SER A 95 1.44 1.42 -4.43
N ALA A 96 1.56 0.11 -4.19
CA ALA A 96 0.56 -0.88 -4.57
C ALA A 96 -0.77 -0.70 -3.81
N ALA A 97 -0.72 -0.44 -2.51
CA ALA A 97 -1.91 -0.21 -1.69
C ALA A 97 -2.67 1.04 -2.16
N TRP A 98 -1.93 2.11 -2.46
CA TRP A 98 -2.51 3.34 -2.97
C TRP A 98 -3.23 3.16 -4.30
N GLU A 99 -2.64 2.41 -5.23
CA GLU A 99 -3.26 2.09 -6.51
C GLU A 99 -4.57 1.30 -6.31
N ALA A 100 -4.52 0.22 -5.51
CA ALA A 100 -5.69 -0.60 -5.23
C ALA A 100 -6.84 0.21 -4.60
N LEU A 101 -6.53 1.02 -3.57
CA LEU A 101 -7.53 1.84 -2.89
C LEU A 101 -8.10 2.94 -3.80
N ARG A 102 -7.30 3.52 -4.71
CA ARG A 102 -7.80 4.47 -5.71
C ARG A 102 -8.75 3.81 -6.69
N GLN A 103 -8.43 2.61 -7.16
CA GLN A 103 -9.27 1.90 -8.12
C GLN A 103 -10.61 1.52 -7.48
N ALA A 104 -10.59 1.01 -6.25
CA ALA A 104 -11.81 0.68 -5.48
C ALA A 104 -12.77 1.86 -5.28
N SER A 105 -12.30 3.11 -5.33
CA SER A 105 -13.17 4.30 -5.24
C SER A 105 -13.71 4.81 -6.57
N ARG A 106 -13.23 4.28 -7.70
CA ARG A 106 -13.68 4.66 -9.05
C ARG A 106 -14.76 3.74 -9.58
N ASP A 107 -14.78 2.50 -9.08
CA ASP A 107 -15.74 1.46 -9.46
C ASP A 107 -17.03 1.52 -8.60
N ASP A 108 -17.11 2.50 -7.70
CA ASP A 108 -18.33 2.93 -6.98
C ASP A 108 -19.00 4.10 -7.71
#